data_AF-S6GAX1-F1
#
_entry.id   AF-S6GAX1-F1
#
_cell.length_a   1.000
_cell.length_b   1.000
_cell.length_c   1.000
_cell.angle_alpha   90.00
_cell.angle_beta   90.00
_cell.angle_gamma   90.00
#
_symmetry.space_group_name_H-M   'P 1'
#
loop_
_entity.id
_entity.type
_entity.pdbx_description
1 polymer ?
#
loop_
_entity_poly.entity_id
_entity_poly.type
_entity_poly.pdbx_seq_one_letter_code
_entity_poly.pdbx_strand_id
1 'polypeptide(L)'
;MTVTLPYRQRNSKSQNTRNTELNKEICFAVINSTTCCREERIVSAQSESADLEAQIFKGLCSRIADECQDIGLAAEAVAELDVLTTLAEVAVENNYVRPIVDDSKQFKIVRGRHPVVEVGTDFIANDCDLSEGNSMSLITGPNMAGKSTFLRQNALIAVLAHIGSFVPAEHAHIGVIDKIFSRVGASDNIALGHSTFMVEMVETAAILNQATSKSLVILDEIGRGTAINDGLSIALAAIEHIHDVTKSRAICATHYHELPKLSSHFVYM
;
A
#
# COMPACT_ATOMS: atom_id res chain seq x y z
N MET A 1 49.64 32.58 40.32
CA MET A 1 48.56 33.50 39.88
C MET A 1 47.26 32.75 40.04
N THR A 2 46.45 33.15 41.02
CA THR A 2 45.20 32.50 41.39
C THR A 2 44.10 33.04 40.47
N VAL A 3 43.48 32.19 39.65
CA VAL A 3 42.33 32.59 38.82
C VAL A 3 41.08 31.97 39.47
N THR A 4 40.19 32.83 39.95
CA THR A 4 38.94 32.46 40.62
C THR A 4 37.80 32.45 39.59
N LEU A 5 37.20 31.29 39.31
CA LEU A 5 35.97 31.21 38.51
C LEU A 5 34.78 30.82 39.42
N PRO A 6 33.64 31.54 39.37
CA PRO A 6 32.49 31.21 40.21
C PRO A 6 31.70 30.02 39.62
N TYR A 7 31.56 28.94 40.40
CA TYR A 7 30.72 27.80 40.06
C TYR A 7 29.26 28.02 40.51
N ARG A 8 28.29 27.70 39.64
CA ARG A 8 26.84 27.89 39.87
C ARG A 8 26.22 26.60 40.41
N GLN A 9 25.75 26.58 41.65
CA GLN A 9 25.05 25.40 42.22
C GLN A 9 23.59 25.28 41.74
N ARG A 10 23.18 24.04 41.48
CA ARG A 10 21.80 23.61 41.17
C ARG A 10 20.88 23.82 42.38
N ASN A 11 19.70 24.40 42.13
CA ASN A 11 18.61 24.49 43.11
C ASN A 11 18.01 23.11 43.41
N SER A 12 17.88 22.77 44.69
CA SER A 12 16.83 21.85 45.16
C SER A 12 15.99 22.56 46.22
N LYS A 13 14.66 22.46 46.06
CA LYS A 13 13.63 23.06 46.91
C LYS A 13 13.48 22.26 48.20
N SER A 14 13.41 22.92 49.36
CA SER A 14 12.31 22.71 50.33
C SER A 14 12.33 23.74 51.46
N GLN A 15 11.12 24.13 51.84
CA GLN A 15 10.69 25.01 52.92
C GLN A 15 11.31 24.63 54.29
N ASN A 16 11.71 25.59 55.12
CA ASN A 16 10.96 26.03 56.31
C ASN A 16 11.74 27.11 57.10
N THR A 17 11.02 28.04 57.70
CA THR A 17 11.48 29.32 58.23
C THR A 17 11.92 29.29 59.70
N ARG A 18 13.00 30.07 59.96
CA ARG A 18 13.46 30.72 61.23
C ARG A 18 14.56 30.02 62.06
N ASN A 19 15.70 30.73 62.06
CA ASN A 19 16.79 30.78 63.03
C ASN A 19 17.67 29.53 63.19
N THR A 20 18.53 29.34 62.19
CA THR A 20 19.95 29.01 62.44
C THR A 20 20.76 29.82 61.44
N GLU A 21 21.74 30.56 61.95
CA GLU A 21 22.59 31.46 61.20
C GLU A 21 23.29 30.72 60.05
N LEU A 22 23.42 31.42 58.93
CA LEU A 22 24.04 30.98 57.70
C LEU A 22 25.50 30.54 57.93
N ASN A 23 25.74 29.25 58.15
CA ASN A 23 26.97 28.61 57.71
C ASN A 23 26.79 28.14 56.27
N LYS A 24 26.75 29.09 55.32
CA LYS A 24 27.12 28.76 53.94
C LYS A 24 28.62 28.58 53.95
N GLU A 25 29.10 27.37 54.22
CA GLU A 25 30.48 27.02 53.93
C GLU A 25 30.70 27.24 52.42
N ILE A 26 31.39 28.33 52.09
CA ILE A 26 31.87 28.56 50.74
C ILE A 26 33.02 27.57 50.56
N CYS A 27 32.74 26.42 49.96
CA CYS A 27 33.78 25.50 49.52
C CYS A 27 34.56 26.18 48.39
N PHE A 28 35.73 26.73 48.71
CA PHE A 28 36.69 27.18 47.71
C PHE A 28 37.45 25.96 47.18
N ALA A 29 37.17 25.59 45.94
CA ALA A 29 38.03 24.65 45.22
C ALA A 29 39.33 25.39 44.84
N VAL A 30 40.43 25.08 45.54
CA VAL A 30 41.75 25.65 45.25
C VAL A 30 42.50 24.67 44.37
N ILE A 31 42.70 25.03 43.11
CA ILE A 31 43.49 24.25 42.16
C ILE A 31 44.95 24.72 42.26
N ASN A 32 45.86 23.81 42.57
CA ASN A 32 47.29 24.13 42.57
C ASN A 32 47.85 24.12 41.13
N SER A 33 49.01 24.73 40.92
CA SER A 33 49.61 24.85 39.58
C SER A 33 49.85 23.49 38.91
N THR A 34 50.17 22.45 39.69
CA THR A 34 50.39 21.09 39.17
C THR A 34 49.11 20.40 38.71
N THR A 35 47.98 20.61 39.38
CA THR A 35 46.66 20.11 38.96
C THR A 35 46.16 20.84 37.72
N CYS A 36 46.34 22.16 37.65
CA CYS A 36 46.00 22.96 36.45
C CYS A 36 46.75 22.45 35.20
N CYS A 37 48.07 22.25 35.30
CA CYS A 37 48.86 21.69 34.20
C CYS A 37 48.45 20.24 33.82
N ARG A 38 47.92 19.44 34.76
CA ARG A 38 47.38 18.10 34.44
C ARG A 38 46.03 18.20 33.74
N GLU A 39 45.16 19.11 34.17
CA GLU A 39 43.88 19.37 33.50
C GLU A 39 44.10 19.85 32.05
N GLU A 40 45.03 20.77 31.82
CA GLU A 40 45.39 21.21 30.46
C GLU A 40 45.88 20.05 29.59
N ARG A 41 46.72 19.15 30.14
CA ARG A 41 47.18 17.95 29.42
C ARG A 41 46.06 16.96 29.17
N ILE A 42 45.11 16.81 30.10
CA ILE A 42 43.94 15.95 29.93
C ILE A 42 43.04 16.50 28.82
N VAL A 43 42.77 17.80 28.82
CA VAL A 43 41.95 18.47 27.80
C VAL A 43 42.63 18.38 26.42
N SER A 44 43.95 18.60 26.33
CA SER A 44 44.70 18.42 25.08
C SER A 44 44.62 16.99 24.57
N ALA A 45 44.86 16.00 25.44
CA ALA A 45 44.79 14.59 25.07
C ALA A 45 43.38 14.16 24.64
N GLN A 46 42.33 14.72 25.26
CA GLN A 46 40.94 14.48 24.85
C GLN A 46 40.65 15.07 23.46
N SER A 47 41.14 16.28 23.17
CA SER A 47 41.01 16.88 21.85
C SER A 47 41.74 16.07 20.79
N GLU A 48 43.00 15.70 21.04
CA GLU A 48 43.80 14.88 20.12
C GLU A 48 43.15 13.51 19.86
N SER A 49 42.58 12.89 20.89
CA SER A 49 41.84 11.63 20.75
C SER A 49 40.60 11.78 19.87
N ALA A 50 39.84 12.86 20.04
CA ALA A 50 38.65 13.12 19.23
C ALA A 50 39.01 13.41 17.76
N ASP A 51 40.11 14.15 17.52
CA ASP A 51 40.60 14.43 16.18
C ASP A 51 41.07 13.16 15.45
N LEU A 52 41.77 12.27 16.16
CA LEU A 52 42.17 10.96 15.64
C LEU A 52 40.96 10.09 15.33
N GLU A 53 39.96 10.06 16.20
CA GLU A 53 38.72 9.31 15.98
C GLU A 53 37.99 9.80 14.72
N ALA A 54 37.85 11.12 14.55
CA ALA A 54 37.22 11.71 13.37
C ALA A 54 37.99 11.38 12.08
N GLN A 55 39.32 11.37 12.12
CA GLN A 55 40.15 10.97 10.98
C GLN A 55 39.96 9.50 10.61
N ILE A 56 39.97 8.61 11.60
CA ILE A 56 39.74 7.17 11.39
C ILE A 56 38.34 6.94 10.82
N PHE A 57 37.31 7.58 11.39
CA PHE A 57 35.93 7.46 10.92
C PHE A 57 35.78 7.96 9.48
N LYS A 58 36.36 9.11 9.14
CA LYS A 58 36.36 9.63 7.77
C LYS A 58 37.06 8.67 6.80
N GLY A 59 38.17 8.09 7.21
CA GLY A 59 38.88 7.06 6.43
C GLY A 59 38.03 5.81 6.20
N LEU A 60 37.30 5.36 7.21
CA LEU A 60 36.35 4.25 7.09
C LEU A 60 35.21 4.58 6.12
N CYS A 61 34.60 5.76 6.25
CA CYS A 61 33.53 6.20 5.35
C CYS A 61 33.99 6.27 3.90
N SER A 62 35.22 6.75 3.64
CA SER A 62 35.78 6.76 2.28
C SER A 62 35.92 5.35 1.73
N ARG A 63 36.46 4.42 2.52
CA ARG A 63 36.61 3.01 2.10
C ARG A 63 35.26 2.33 1.83
N ILE A 64 34.23 2.63 2.62
CA ILE A 64 32.88 2.11 2.38
C ILE A 64 32.29 2.72 1.10
N ALA A 65 32.51 4.02 0.87
CA ALA A 65 32.04 4.71 -0.32
C ALA A 65 32.70 4.20 -1.60
N ASP A 66 33.98 3.79 -1.53
CA ASP A 66 34.70 3.16 -2.65
C ASP A 66 34.03 1.82 -3.05
N GLU A 67 33.44 1.10 -2.10
CA GLU A 67 32.74 -0.18 -2.29
C GLU A 67 31.20 -0.02 -2.46
N CYS A 68 30.72 1.21 -2.66
CA CYS A 68 29.27 1.52 -2.70
C CYS A 68 28.51 0.69 -3.74
N GLN A 69 29.13 0.39 -4.88
CA GLN A 69 28.51 -0.41 -5.93
C GLN A 69 28.24 -1.85 -5.48
N ASP A 70 29.22 -2.51 -4.87
CA ASP A 70 29.09 -3.89 -4.40
C ASP A 70 28.10 -3.99 -3.23
N ILE A 71 28.10 -3.00 -2.35
CA ILE A 71 27.10 -2.88 -1.28
C ILE A 71 25.69 -2.70 -1.87
N GLY A 72 25.54 -1.87 -2.90
CA GLY A 72 24.28 -1.67 -3.61
C GLY A 72 23.75 -2.96 -4.23
N LEU A 73 24.61 -3.70 -4.94
CA LEU A 73 24.27 -5.00 -5.54
C LEU A 73 23.87 -6.03 -4.48
N ALA A 74 24.58 -6.07 -3.35
CA ALA A 74 24.22 -6.95 -2.24
C ALA A 74 22.87 -6.55 -1.62
N ALA A 75 22.59 -5.26 -1.47
CA ALA A 75 21.33 -4.77 -0.96
C ALA A 75 20.15 -5.10 -1.88
N GLU A 76 20.31 -4.95 -3.20
CA GLU A 76 19.30 -5.33 -4.19
C GLU A 76 19.01 -6.84 -4.16
N ALA A 77 20.06 -7.67 -4.09
CA ALA A 77 19.92 -9.12 -4.01
C ALA A 77 19.20 -9.55 -2.71
N VAL A 78 19.54 -8.94 -1.57
CA VAL A 78 18.85 -9.20 -0.30
C VAL A 78 17.39 -8.75 -0.35
N ALA A 79 17.09 -7.61 -0.98
CA ALA A 79 15.73 -7.13 -1.14
C ALA A 79 14.88 -8.05 -2.03
N GLU A 80 15.44 -8.56 -3.13
CA GLU A 80 14.76 -9.54 -3.98
C GLU A 80 14.48 -10.84 -3.22
N LEU A 81 15.46 -11.35 -2.47
CA LEU A 81 15.28 -12.53 -1.62
C LEU A 81 14.17 -12.32 -0.59
N ASP A 82 14.17 -11.18 0.12
CA ASP A 82 13.18 -10.85 1.14
C ASP A 82 11.75 -10.85 0.59
N VAL A 83 11.55 -10.22 -0.59
CA VAL A 83 10.25 -10.22 -1.26
C VAL A 83 9.83 -11.63 -1.67
N LEU A 84 10.72 -12.39 -2.31
CA LEU A 84 10.41 -13.75 -2.77
C LEU A 84 10.11 -14.70 -1.60
N THR A 85 10.86 -14.62 -0.50
CA THR A 85 10.61 -15.45 0.69
C THR A 85 9.31 -15.06 1.36
N THR A 86 9.00 -13.76 1.47
CA THR A 86 7.75 -13.28 2.04
C THR A 86 6.54 -13.74 1.22
N LEU A 87 6.60 -13.66 -0.12
CA LEU A 87 5.53 -14.16 -0.98
C LEU A 87 5.33 -15.67 -0.85
N ALA A 88 6.43 -16.44 -0.71
CA ALA A 88 6.37 -17.88 -0.51
C ALA A 88 5.77 -18.25 0.85
N GLU A 89 6.13 -17.54 1.92
CA GLU A 89 5.59 -17.74 3.27
C GLU A 89 4.08 -17.48 3.28
N VAL A 90 3.63 -16.33 2.76
CA VAL A 90 2.21 -15.99 2.62
C VAL A 90 1.45 -17.05 1.81
N ALA A 91 2.08 -17.60 0.77
CA ALA A 91 1.46 -18.62 -0.06
C ALA A 91 1.25 -19.94 0.69
N VAL A 92 2.21 -20.36 1.50
CA VAL A 92 2.12 -21.58 2.30
C VAL A 92 1.10 -21.41 3.43
N GLU A 93 1.17 -20.29 4.17
CA GLU A 93 0.27 -20.04 5.30
C GLU A 93 -1.21 -19.98 4.89
N ASN A 94 -1.50 -19.34 3.75
CA ASN A 94 -2.87 -19.09 3.29
C ASN A 94 -3.35 -20.07 2.20
N ASN A 95 -2.56 -21.10 1.90
CA ASN A 95 -2.84 -22.09 0.85
C ASN A 95 -3.09 -21.44 -0.51
N TYR A 96 -2.22 -20.54 -0.94
CA TYR A 96 -2.30 -19.94 -2.27
C TYR A 96 -1.72 -20.88 -3.32
N VAL A 97 -2.19 -20.73 -4.56
CA VAL A 97 -1.78 -21.57 -5.69
C VAL A 97 -1.02 -20.75 -6.72
N ARG A 98 -0.09 -21.39 -7.41
CA ARG A 98 0.64 -20.76 -8.51
C ARG A 98 -0.32 -20.54 -9.67
N PRO A 99 -0.55 -19.28 -10.12
CA PRO A 99 -1.40 -19.02 -11.27
C PRO A 99 -0.70 -19.41 -12.57
N ILE A 100 -1.49 -19.72 -13.60
CA ILE A 100 -1.03 -19.81 -14.99
C ILE A 100 -1.20 -18.42 -15.60
N VAL A 101 -0.10 -17.81 -16.06
CA VAL A 101 -0.10 -16.51 -16.74
C VAL A 101 0.45 -16.70 -18.16
N ASP A 102 -0.34 -16.32 -19.17
CA ASP A 102 0.00 -16.46 -20.59
C ASP A 102 -0.49 -15.25 -21.42
N ASP A 103 -0.18 -15.20 -22.72
CA ASP A 103 -0.59 -14.08 -23.59
C ASP A 103 -2.05 -14.14 -24.06
N SER A 104 -2.84 -15.08 -23.55
CA SER A 104 -4.24 -15.27 -23.94
C SER A 104 -5.16 -14.21 -23.30
N LYS A 105 -6.47 -14.34 -23.56
CA LYS A 105 -7.52 -13.54 -22.89
C LYS A 105 -8.22 -14.32 -21.78
N GLN A 106 -7.66 -15.45 -21.37
CA GLN A 106 -8.26 -16.30 -20.35
C GLN A 106 -8.33 -15.55 -19.02
N PHE A 107 -9.40 -15.77 -18.28
CA PHE A 107 -9.53 -15.27 -16.91
C PHE A 107 -10.48 -16.22 -16.19
N LYS A 108 -9.89 -17.24 -15.59
CA LYS A 108 -10.60 -18.33 -14.93
C LYS A 108 -10.04 -18.52 -13.53
N ILE A 109 -10.89 -18.33 -12.54
CA ILE A 109 -10.59 -18.46 -11.12
C ILE A 109 -11.57 -19.47 -10.55
N VAL A 110 -11.05 -20.50 -9.89
CA VAL A 110 -11.84 -21.53 -9.20
C VAL A 110 -11.62 -21.36 -7.71
N ARG A 111 -12.71 -21.24 -6.95
CA ARG A 111 -12.74 -21.00 -5.51
C ARG A 111 -11.80 -19.86 -5.09
N GLY A 112 -11.91 -18.73 -5.76
CA GLY A 112 -11.19 -17.51 -5.41
C GLY A 112 -11.63 -16.98 -4.05
N ARG A 113 -10.68 -16.44 -3.27
CA ARG A 113 -10.89 -15.82 -1.96
C ARG A 113 -10.34 -14.41 -1.95
N HIS A 114 -10.92 -13.54 -1.13
CA HIS A 114 -10.44 -12.17 -1.00
C HIS A 114 -9.24 -12.12 -0.03
N PRO A 115 -8.02 -11.76 -0.48
CA PRO A 115 -6.77 -11.96 0.27
C PRO A 115 -6.72 -11.21 1.62
N VAL A 116 -7.47 -10.11 1.74
CA VAL A 116 -7.54 -9.32 2.99
C VAL A 116 -8.68 -9.77 3.93
N VAL A 117 -9.79 -10.30 3.39
CA VAL A 117 -10.99 -10.59 4.20
C VAL A 117 -10.94 -12.02 4.75
N GLU A 118 -10.27 -12.93 4.04
CA GLU A 118 -10.09 -14.32 4.53
C GLU A 118 -9.24 -14.39 5.81
N VAL A 119 -8.35 -13.42 6.01
CA VAL A 119 -7.52 -13.29 7.22
C VAL A 119 -8.37 -12.67 8.34
N GLY A 120 -9.30 -13.45 8.89
CA GLY A 120 -10.09 -13.05 10.05
C GLY A 120 -11.55 -13.51 10.07
N THR A 121 -12.04 -14.09 8.97
CA THR A 121 -13.42 -14.61 8.89
C THR A 121 -13.50 -15.83 7.97
N ASP A 122 -14.50 -16.70 8.21
CA ASP A 122 -14.85 -17.76 7.27
C ASP A 122 -15.33 -17.14 5.95
N PHE A 123 -14.46 -17.13 4.94
CA PHE A 123 -14.76 -16.56 3.63
C PHE A 123 -15.30 -17.62 2.68
N ILE A 124 -16.45 -17.35 2.06
CA ILE A 124 -17.02 -18.24 1.04
C ILE A 124 -16.31 -17.98 -0.29
N ALA A 125 -15.60 -19.01 -0.76
CA ALA A 125 -14.87 -18.95 -2.02
C ALA A 125 -15.82 -18.91 -3.23
N ASN A 126 -15.46 -18.14 -4.27
CA ASN A 126 -16.29 -17.92 -5.45
C ASN A 126 -15.50 -18.18 -6.74
N ASP A 127 -16.17 -18.78 -7.72
CA ASP A 127 -15.62 -18.96 -9.06
C ASP A 127 -15.76 -17.66 -9.88
N CYS A 128 -14.92 -17.48 -10.90
CA CYS A 128 -15.09 -16.43 -11.89
C CYS A 128 -14.52 -16.92 -13.21
N ASP A 129 -15.34 -16.92 -14.26
CA ASP A 129 -14.92 -17.33 -15.60
C ASP A 129 -15.31 -16.25 -16.60
N LEU A 130 -14.32 -15.53 -17.13
CA LEU A 130 -14.45 -14.55 -18.20
C LEU A 130 -13.74 -15.01 -19.49
N SER A 131 -13.59 -16.33 -19.65
CA SER A 131 -12.96 -16.95 -20.83
C SER A 131 -13.83 -16.90 -22.08
N GLU A 132 -13.21 -17.29 -23.21
CA GLU A 132 -13.73 -17.30 -24.58
C GLU A 132 -15.26 -17.47 -24.71
N GLY A 133 -15.94 -16.38 -25.09
CA GLY A 133 -17.39 -16.31 -25.26
C GLY A 133 -18.11 -15.53 -24.15
N ASN A 134 -17.51 -15.44 -22.96
CA ASN A 134 -18.10 -14.84 -21.76
C ASN A 134 -17.22 -13.73 -21.20
N SER A 135 -16.79 -12.77 -22.02
CA SER A 135 -15.88 -11.71 -21.55
C SER A 135 -16.52 -10.75 -20.53
N MET A 136 -17.79 -10.96 -20.16
CA MET A 136 -18.51 -10.12 -19.22
C MET A 136 -19.37 -10.96 -18.27
N SER A 137 -19.26 -10.67 -16.97
CA SER A 137 -20.12 -11.21 -15.92
C SER A 137 -20.93 -10.08 -15.28
N LEU A 138 -22.26 -10.23 -15.29
CA LEU A 138 -23.18 -9.28 -14.66
C LEU A 138 -23.70 -9.84 -13.33
N ILE A 139 -23.44 -9.12 -12.24
CA ILE A 139 -23.79 -9.53 -10.88
C ILE A 139 -24.98 -8.70 -10.42
N THR A 140 -26.02 -9.40 -9.97
CA THR A 140 -27.19 -8.78 -9.35
C THR A 140 -27.42 -9.34 -7.95
N GLY A 141 -28.12 -8.61 -7.09
CA GLY A 141 -28.44 -9.06 -5.75
C GLY A 141 -28.59 -7.90 -4.76
N PRO A 142 -29.05 -8.16 -3.53
CA PRO A 142 -29.25 -7.13 -2.52
C PRO A 142 -27.91 -6.47 -2.12
N ASN A 143 -28.02 -5.26 -1.55
CA ASN A 143 -26.87 -4.60 -0.94
C ASN A 143 -26.38 -5.44 0.24
N MET A 144 -25.05 -5.52 0.42
CA MET A 144 -24.38 -6.38 1.40
C MET A 144 -24.32 -7.89 1.06
N ALA A 145 -24.78 -8.32 -0.12
CA ALA A 145 -24.59 -9.70 -0.59
C ALA A 145 -23.14 -10.07 -0.99
N GLY A 146 -22.17 -9.18 -0.75
CA GLY A 146 -20.77 -9.41 -1.11
C GLY A 146 -20.37 -9.00 -2.54
N LYS A 147 -21.25 -8.35 -3.32
CA LYS A 147 -20.95 -7.91 -4.72
C LYS A 147 -19.62 -7.15 -4.84
N SER A 148 -19.45 -6.06 -4.09
CA SER A 148 -18.22 -5.26 -4.12
C SER A 148 -17.00 -6.03 -3.60
N THR A 149 -17.21 -7.03 -2.73
CA THR A 149 -16.14 -7.91 -2.25
C THR A 149 -15.68 -8.86 -3.36
N PHE A 150 -16.63 -9.44 -4.10
CA PHE A 150 -16.32 -10.26 -5.28
C PHE A 150 -15.61 -9.47 -6.38
N LEU A 151 -16.06 -8.23 -6.66
CA LEU A 151 -15.40 -7.34 -7.61
C LEU A 151 -13.94 -7.08 -7.22
N ARG A 152 -13.70 -6.66 -5.98
CA ARG A 152 -12.34 -6.37 -5.47
C ARG A 152 -11.48 -7.61 -5.38
N GLN A 153 -12.05 -8.76 -5.02
CA GLN A 153 -11.36 -10.04 -4.98
C GLN A 153 -10.72 -10.36 -6.33
N ASN A 154 -11.50 -10.32 -7.41
CA ASN A 154 -10.99 -10.64 -8.75
C ASN A 154 -9.93 -9.64 -9.22
N ALA A 155 -10.08 -8.35 -8.85
CA ALA A 155 -9.06 -7.32 -9.09
C ALA A 155 -7.74 -7.65 -8.39
N LEU A 156 -7.80 -8.01 -7.10
CA LEU A 156 -6.63 -8.30 -6.29
C LEU A 156 -5.93 -9.59 -6.74
N ILE A 157 -6.70 -10.63 -7.09
CA ILE A 157 -6.14 -11.86 -7.67
C ILE A 157 -5.39 -11.55 -8.97
N ALA A 158 -5.95 -10.70 -9.83
CA ALA A 158 -5.28 -10.26 -11.05
C ALA A 158 -3.95 -9.54 -10.76
N VAL A 159 -3.92 -8.63 -9.78
CA VAL A 159 -2.71 -7.92 -9.37
C VAL A 159 -1.66 -8.90 -8.82
N LEU A 160 -2.06 -9.79 -7.90
CA LEU A 160 -1.16 -10.78 -7.30
C LEU A 160 -0.50 -11.68 -8.36
N ALA A 161 -1.26 -12.11 -9.36
CA ALA A 161 -0.71 -12.90 -10.46
C ALA A 161 0.34 -12.13 -11.28
N HIS A 162 0.11 -10.83 -11.55
CA HIS A 162 1.00 -10.02 -12.38
C HIS A 162 2.25 -9.51 -11.65
N ILE A 163 2.24 -9.45 -10.32
CA ILE A 163 3.47 -9.19 -9.54
C ILE A 163 4.34 -10.44 -9.35
N GLY A 164 3.90 -11.61 -9.84
CA GLY A 164 4.62 -12.88 -9.70
C GLY A 164 4.34 -13.63 -8.39
N SER A 165 3.27 -13.27 -7.66
CA SER A 165 2.85 -13.96 -6.44
C SER A 165 1.97 -15.17 -6.74
N PHE A 166 1.86 -16.06 -5.75
CA PHE A 166 0.76 -17.03 -5.69
C PHE A 166 -0.55 -16.31 -5.37
N VAL A 167 -1.68 -16.91 -5.72
CA VAL A 167 -3.00 -16.30 -5.61
C VAL A 167 -3.96 -17.08 -4.70
N PRO A 168 -4.90 -16.39 -4.02
CA PRO A 168 -5.90 -17.00 -3.14
C PRO A 168 -7.02 -17.70 -3.94
N ALA A 169 -6.72 -18.87 -4.51
CA ALA A 169 -7.68 -19.68 -5.27
C ALA A 169 -7.33 -21.18 -5.16
N GLU A 170 -8.21 -22.07 -5.63
CA GLU A 170 -7.84 -23.48 -5.86
C GLU A 170 -7.18 -23.64 -7.24
N HIS A 171 -7.64 -22.87 -8.24
CA HIS A 171 -7.03 -22.81 -9.56
C HIS A 171 -7.19 -21.42 -10.15
N ALA A 172 -6.17 -20.93 -10.85
CA ALA A 172 -6.21 -19.62 -11.52
C ALA A 172 -5.45 -19.64 -12.85
N HIS A 173 -6.13 -19.27 -13.93
CA HIS A 173 -5.57 -19.02 -15.25
C HIS A 173 -5.91 -17.60 -15.68
N ILE A 174 -4.89 -16.76 -15.77
CA ILE A 174 -5.04 -15.32 -16.00
C ILE A 174 -4.13 -14.94 -17.16
N GLY A 175 -4.71 -14.73 -18.33
CA GLY A 175 -4.02 -14.14 -19.46
C GLY A 175 -3.60 -12.70 -19.15
N VAL A 176 -2.49 -12.24 -19.73
CA VAL A 176 -1.88 -10.94 -19.43
C VAL A 176 -2.91 -9.80 -19.55
N ILE A 177 -3.00 -9.00 -18.49
CA ILE A 177 -3.85 -7.81 -18.38
C ILE A 177 -2.96 -6.59 -18.56
N ASP A 178 -3.32 -5.71 -19.50
CA ASP A 178 -2.57 -4.48 -19.75
C ASP A 178 -2.93 -3.38 -18.74
N LYS A 179 -4.22 -3.29 -18.38
CA LYS A 179 -4.77 -2.28 -17.46
C LYS A 179 -5.93 -2.86 -16.67
N ILE A 180 -6.00 -2.51 -15.39
CA ILE A 180 -7.15 -2.77 -14.52
C ILE A 180 -7.87 -1.44 -14.31
N PHE A 181 -9.12 -1.38 -14.77
CA PHE A 181 -10.02 -0.26 -14.53
C PHE A 181 -10.99 -0.64 -13.42
N SER A 182 -11.18 0.26 -12.46
CA SER A 182 -12.10 0.03 -11.35
C SER A 182 -12.93 1.28 -11.10
N ARG A 183 -14.23 1.08 -11.10
CA ARG A 183 -15.22 2.02 -10.59
C ARG A 183 -15.98 1.30 -9.48
N VAL A 184 -15.39 1.25 -8.29
CA VAL A 184 -16.04 0.74 -7.08
C VAL A 184 -16.27 1.94 -6.17
N GLY A 185 -17.54 2.21 -5.85
CA GLY A 185 -18.00 3.46 -5.23
C GLY A 185 -17.02 4.06 -4.22
N ALA A 186 -16.54 5.26 -4.53
CA ALA A 186 -15.74 6.06 -3.62
C ALA A 186 -16.67 6.78 -2.63
N SER A 187 -16.31 6.77 -1.36
CA SER A 187 -16.84 7.70 -0.37
C SER A 187 -16.66 9.13 -0.90
N ASP A 188 -17.75 9.90 -0.94
CA ASP A 188 -17.84 11.18 -1.64
C ASP A 188 -16.66 12.11 -1.37
N ASN A 189 -15.89 12.45 -2.42
CA ASN A 189 -14.96 13.57 -2.36
C ASN A 189 -15.72 14.86 -2.75
N ILE A 190 -16.49 15.37 -1.80
CA ILE A 190 -17.32 16.61 -1.92
C ILE A 190 -16.43 17.87 -2.06
N ALA A 191 -15.11 17.75 -1.92
CA ALA A 191 -14.18 18.86 -1.78
C ALA A 191 -14.00 19.78 -3.02
N LEU A 192 -14.54 19.43 -4.19
CA LEU A 192 -14.34 20.19 -5.44
C LEU A 192 -15.61 20.80 -6.06
N GLY A 193 -16.79 20.65 -5.44
CA GLY A 193 -18.03 21.27 -5.94
C GLY A 193 -18.59 20.70 -7.25
N HIS A 194 -18.06 19.58 -7.75
CA HIS A 194 -18.62 18.85 -8.88
C HIS A 194 -19.72 17.89 -8.43
N SER A 195 -20.75 17.71 -9.26
CA SER A 195 -21.79 16.69 -9.02
C SER A 195 -21.17 15.31 -9.00
N THR A 196 -21.55 14.48 -8.02
CA THR A 196 -21.09 13.08 -7.90
C THR A 196 -21.36 12.29 -9.17
N PHE A 197 -22.50 12.55 -9.82
CA PHE A 197 -22.85 11.96 -11.11
C PHE A 197 -21.92 12.41 -12.24
N MET A 198 -21.52 13.69 -12.28
CA MET A 198 -20.59 14.18 -13.31
C MET A 198 -19.22 13.49 -13.19
N VAL A 199 -18.69 13.36 -11.97
CA VAL A 199 -17.42 12.67 -11.73
C VAL A 199 -17.53 11.20 -12.14
N GLU A 200 -18.63 10.53 -11.78
CA GLU A 200 -18.91 9.16 -12.19
C GLU A 200 -18.92 8.99 -13.73
N MET A 201 -19.52 9.93 -14.45
CA MET A 201 -19.57 9.89 -15.91
C MET A 201 -18.20 10.18 -16.55
N VAL A 202 -17.39 11.06 -15.98
CA VAL A 202 -16.02 11.32 -16.45
C VAL A 202 -15.14 10.08 -16.24
N GLU A 203 -15.24 9.43 -15.08
CA GLU A 203 -14.53 8.18 -14.81
C GLU A 203 -14.97 7.07 -15.77
N THR A 204 -16.29 6.92 -15.98
CA THR A 204 -16.84 5.95 -16.94
C THR A 204 -16.34 6.23 -18.36
N ALA A 205 -16.35 7.49 -18.80
CA ALA A 205 -15.84 7.87 -20.11
C ALA A 205 -14.34 7.59 -20.25
N ALA A 206 -13.55 7.79 -19.20
CA ALA A 206 -12.12 7.46 -19.21
C ALA A 206 -11.90 5.96 -19.38
N ILE A 207 -12.69 5.13 -18.68
CA ILE A 207 -12.66 3.67 -18.84
C ILE A 207 -12.98 3.27 -20.27
N LEU A 208 -14.11 3.76 -20.83
CA LEU A 208 -14.54 3.40 -22.18
C LEU A 208 -13.53 3.80 -23.26
N ASN A 209 -12.88 4.97 -23.12
CA ASN A 209 -11.92 5.46 -24.11
C ASN A 209 -10.53 4.81 -24.04
N GLN A 210 -10.13 4.30 -22.87
CA GLN A 210 -8.77 3.80 -22.64
C GLN A 210 -8.67 2.29 -22.48
N ALA A 211 -9.79 1.61 -22.23
CA ALA A 211 -9.86 0.17 -22.13
C ALA A 211 -9.52 -0.47 -23.48
N THR A 212 -8.72 -1.53 -23.41
CA THR A 212 -8.38 -2.34 -24.58
C THR A 212 -8.99 -3.72 -24.43
N SER A 213 -8.91 -4.52 -25.48
CA SER A 213 -9.41 -5.89 -25.46
C SER A 213 -8.61 -6.85 -24.54
N LYS A 214 -7.49 -6.40 -23.96
CA LYS A 214 -6.73 -7.10 -22.90
C LYS A 214 -6.99 -6.53 -21.50
N SER A 215 -7.77 -5.46 -21.36
CA SER A 215 -8.01 -4.85 -20.06
C SER A 215 -8.99 -5.66 -19.22
N LEU A 216 -8.89 -5.51 -17.90
CA LEU A 216 -9.89 -5.97 -16.93
C LEU A 216 -10.66 -4.75 -16.41
N VAL A 217 -11.97 -4.76 -16.58
CA VAL A 217 -12.85 -3.64 -16.21
C VAL A 217 -13.78 -4.09 -15.08
N ILE A 218 -13.80 -3.34 -13.99
CA ILE A 218 -14.62 -3.63 -12.82
C ILE A 218 -15.53 -2.43 -12.59
N LEU A 219 -16.84 -2.66 -12.66
CA LEU A 219 -17.84 -1.61 -12.55
C LEU A 219 -18.83 -1.95 -11.43
N ASP A 220 -19.09 -1.00 -10.54
CA ASP A 220 -20.06 -1.12 -9.46
C ASP A 220 -21.08 0.02 -9.56
N GLU A 221 -22.36 -0.33 -9.72
CA GLU A 221 -23.50 0.58 -9.60
C GLU A 221 -23.54 1.79 -10.55
N ILE A 222 -23.14 1.63 -11.81
CA ILE A 222 -23.20 2.71 -12.82
C ILE A 222 -24.61 3.27 -12.95
N GLY A 223 -24.73 4.59 -13.00
CA GLY A 223 -25.96 5.30 -13.33
C GLY A 223 -26.88 5.50 -12.13
N ARG A 224 -26.39 5.31 -10.90
CA ARG A 224 -27.19 5.46 -9.67
C ARG A 224 -27.53 6.93 -9.35
N GLY A 225 -26.76 7.89 -9.84
CA GLY A 225 -26.90 9.32 -9.52
C GLY A 225 -27.91 10.13 -10.35
N THR A 226 -28.74 9.49 -11.18
CA THR A 226 -29.69 10.16 -12.09
C THR A 226 -31.08 9.50 -12.09
N ALA A 227 -32.01 10.00 -12.92
CA ALA A 227 -33.31 9.38 -13.13
C ALA A 227 -33.15 7.92 -13.57
N ILE A 228 -34.02 7.03 -13.06
CA ILE A 228 -33.90 5.57 -13.22
C ILE A 228 -33.76 5.17 -14.70
N ASN A 229 -34.57 5.75 -15.59
CA ASN A 229 -34.55 5.42 -17.02
C ASN A 229 -33.26 5.90 -17.71
N ASP A 230 -32.76 7.08 -17.34
CA ASP A 230 -31.52 7.63 -17.89
C ASP A 230 -30.31 6.84 -17.39
N GLY A 231 -30.31 6.48 -16.10
CA GLY A 231 -29.28 5.67 -15.47
C GLY A 231 -29.20 4.27 -16.06
N LEU A 232 -30.35 3.63 -16.28
CA LEU A 232 -30.45 2.34 -16.96
C LEU A 232 -29.89 2.40 -18.39
N SER A 233 -30.28 3.44 -19.14
CA SER A 233 -29.86 3.63 -20.53
C SER A 233 -28.34 3.82 -20.65
N ILE A 234 -27.76 4.62 -19.75
CA ILE A 234 -26.31 4.85 -19.68
C ILE A 234 -25.58 3.57 -19.30
N ALA A 235 -26.06 2.86 -18.28
CA ALA A 235 -25.44 1.61 -17.83
C ALA A 235 -25.46 0.55 -18.93
N LEU A 236 -26.60 0.38 -19.62
CA LEU A 236 -26.73 -0.56 -20.74
C LEU A 236 -25.77 -0.21 -21.87
N ALA A 237 -25.77 1.05 -22.32
CA ALA A 237 -24.90 1.50 -23.40
C ALA A 237 -23.41 1.34 -23.07
N ALA A 238 -23.00 1.61 -21.82
CA ALA A 238 -21.62 1.41 -21.39
C ALA A 238 -21.22 -0.07 -21.37
N ILE A 239 -22.09 -0.93 -20.84
CA ILE A 239 -21.90 -2.39 -20.80
C ILE A 239 -21.81 -2.96 -22.22
N GLU A 240 -22.74 -2.59 -23.11
CA GLU A 240 -22.72 -2.98 -24.53
C GLU A 240 -21.43 -2.52 -25.22
N HIS A 241 -20.98 -1.28 -24.98
CA HIS A 241 -19.74 -0.79 -25.55
C HIS A 241 -18.52 -1.61 -25.12
N ILE A 242 -18.42 -1.93 -23.82
CA ILE A 242 -17.33 -2.73 -23.26
C ILE A 242 -17.33 -4.13 -23.86
N HIS A 243 -18.50 -4.75 -23.99
CA HIS A 243 -18.64 -6.09 -24.51
C HIS A 243 -18.42 -6.16 -26.04
N ASP A 244 -19.14 -5.37 -26.82
CA ASP A 244 -19.19 -5.51 -28.29
C ASP A 244 -18.07 -4.76 -29.01
N VAL A 245 -17.70 -3.58 -28.50
CA VAL A 245 -16.69 -2.71 -29.14
C VAL A 245 -15.31 -2.99 -28.56
N THR A 246 -15.15 -2.84 -27.25
CA THR A 246 -13.84 -3.01 -26.60
C THR A 246 -13.43 -4.48 -26.50
N LYS A 247 -14.40 -5.37 -26.26
CA LYS A 247 -14.20 -6.81 -26.03
C LYS A 247 -13.18 -7.08 -24.92
N SER A 248 -13.26 -6.28 -23.86
CA SER A 248 -12.44 -6.44 -22.67
C SER A 248 -13.08 -7.42 -21.70
N ARG A 249 -12.30 -7.89 -20.72
CA ARG A 249 -12.81 -8.68 -19.61
C ARG A 249 -13.51 -7.74 -18.65
N ALA A 250 -14.75 -8.04 -18.26
CA ALA A 250 -15.54 -7.14 -17.43
C ALA A 250 -16.33 -7.87 -16.35
N ILE A 251 -16.34 -7.31 -15.15
CA ILE A 251 -17.23 -7.72 -14.06
C ILE A 251 -18.03 -6.50 -13.64
N CYS A 252 -19.34 -6.57 -13.79
CA CYS A 252 -20.25 -5.46 -13.57
C CYS A 252 -21.26 -5.83 -12.50
N ALA A 253 -21.32 -5.08 -11.40
CA ALA A 253 -22.39 -5.17 -10.42
C ALA A 253 -23.43 -4.08 -10.67
N THR A 254 -24.71 -4.44 -10.63
CA THR A 254 -25.81 -3.49 -10.85
C THR A 254 -26.98 -3.72 -9.89
N HIS A 255 -27.68 -2.63 -9.57
CA HIS A 255 -28.99 -2.67 -8.89
C HIS A 255 -30.16 -2.80 -9.85
N TYR A 256 -29.92 -2.57 -11.14
CA TYR A 256 -30.98 -2.64 -12.14
C TYR A 256 -31.28 -4.11 -12.47
N HIS A 257 -32.31 -4.65 -11.84
CA HIS A 257 -32.82 -6.00 -12.12
C HIS A 257 -33.35 -6.17 -13.56
N GLU A 258 -33.51 -5.07 -14.29
CA GLU A 258 -33.98 -5.02 -15.68
C GLU A 258 -32.83 -5.24 -16.67
N LEU A 259 -31.59 -4.85 -16.35
CA LEU A 259 -30.42 -5.01 -17.22
C LEU A 259 -30.21 -6.45 -17.71
N PRO A 260 -30.28 -7.49 -16.84
CA PRO A 260 -30.17 -8.87 -17.30
C PRO A 260 -31.23 -9.26 -18.33
N LYS A 261 -32.44 -8.70 -18.22
CA LYS A 261 -33.56 -9.03 -19.11
C LYS A 261 -33.46 -8.36 -20.49
N LEU A 262 -32.77 -7.22 -20.53
CA LEU A 262 -32.55 -6.44 -21.75
C LEU A 262 -31.37 -6.96 -22.57
N SER A 263 -30.52 -7.80 -21.97
CA SER A 263 -29.27 -8.25 -22.56
C SER A 263 -29.19 -9.77 -22.68
N SER A 264 -29.92 -10.33 -23.64
CA SER A 264 -30.00 -11.78 -23.92
C SER A 264 -28.68 -12.45 -24.36
N HIS A 265 -27.56 -11.73 -24.34
CA HIS A 265 -26.25 -12.17 -24.85
C HIS A 265 -25.18 -12.36 -23.76
N PHE A 266 -25.45 -12.03 -22.48
CA PHE A 266 -24.45 -12.12 -21.42
C PHE A 266 -24.58 -13.40 -20.58
N VAL A 267 -23.46 -13.87 -20.02
CA VAL A 267 -23.46 -14.98 -19.07
C VAL A 267 -23.66 -14.47 -17.65
N TYR A 268 -24.56 -15.14 -16.94
CA TYR A 268 -25.05 -14.74 -15.62
C TYR A 268 -24.45 -15.64 -14.54
N MET A 269 -24.10 -15.02 -13.41
CA MET A 269 -23.64 -15.69 -12.19
C MET A 269 -24.48 -15.19 -11.01
#